data_AF-A0A9E1UAC4-F1
#
_entry.id   AF-A0A9E1UAC4-F1
#
_cell.length_a   1.000
_cell.length_b   1.000
_cell.length_c   1.000
_cell.angle_alpha   90.00
_cell.angle_beta   90.00
_cell.angle_gamma   90.00
#
_symmetry.space_group_name_H-M   'P 1'
#
loop_
_entity.id
_entity.type
_entity.pdbx_description
1 polymer ?
#
loop_
_entity_poly.entity_id
_entity_poly.type
_entity_poly.pdbx_seq_one_letter_code
_entity_poly.pdbx_strand_id
1 'polypeptide(L)' 'MISNLTDKKIAEILKKETYISAEDLEGAKKYISDVGATKGLVDYLLEQNIINKYLLGQALGEYFGVLYINLSQK' A
#
# COMPACT_ATOMS: atom_id res chain seq x y z
N MET A 1 -4.99 6.06 -20.60
CA MET A 1 -5.82 5.82 -19.40
C MET A 1 -4.98 6.18 -18.19
N ILE A 2 -5.32 7.26 -17.49
CA ILE A 2 -4.67 7.60 -16.21
C ILE A 2 -5.31 6.68 -15.19
N SER A 3 -4.62 5.62 -14.78
CA SER A 3 -5.16 4.62 -13.87
C SER A 3 -5.46 5.26 -12.52
N ASN A 4 -6.75 5.35 -12.14
CA ASN A 4 -7.12 5.64 -10.76
C ASN A 4 -6.61 4.48 -9.88
N LEU A 5 -5.55 4.73 -9.12
CA LEU A 5 -5.01 3.78 -8.15
C LEU A 5 -6.00 3.72 -6.97
N THR A 6 -6.78 2.64 -6.89
CA THR A 6 -7.71 2.41 -5.77
C THR A 6 -7.05 1.57 -4.69
N ASP A 7 -7.52 1.63 -3.45
CA ASP A 7 -7.04 0.77 -2.35
C ASP A 7 -7.07 -0.72 -2.72
N LYS A 8 -8.11 -1.15 -3.44
CA LYS A 8 -8.20 -2.52 -3.95
C LYS A 8 -7.03 -2.85 -4.88
N LYS A 9 -6.66 -1.93 -5.78
CA LYS A 9 -5.56 -2.17 -6.70
C LYS A 9 -4.22 -2.19 -5.98
N ILE A 10 -4.04 -1.31 -5.01
CA ILE A 10 -2.84 -1.24 -4.19
C ILE A 10 -2.70 -2.52 -3.34
N ALA A 11 -3.78 -3.03 -2.75
CA ALA A 11 -3.80 -4.32 -2.06
C ALA A 11 -3.34 -5.47 -2.97
N GLU A 12 -3.83 -5.52 -4.21
CA GLU A 12 -3.43 -6.55 -5.17
C GLU A 12 -1.94 -6.49 -5.49
N ILE A 13 -1.39 -5.28 -5.70
CA ILE A 13 0.03 -5.07 -5.98
C ILE A 13 0.86 -5.54 -4.80
N LEU A 14 0.58 -5.01 -3.60
CA LEU A 14 1.33 -5.32 -2.39
C LEU A 14 1.26 -6.82 -2.04
N LYS A 15 0.10 -7.46 -2.23
CA LYS A 15 -0.05 -8.89 -1.97
C LYS A 15 0.67 -9.74 -3.00
N LYS A 16 0.61 -9.38 -4.29
CA LYS A 16 1.27 -10.13 -5.37
C LYS A 16 2.78 -10.19 -5.17
N GLU A 17 3.35 -9.10 -4.69
CA GLU A 17 4.80 -8.99 -4.43
C GLU A 17 5.16 -9.36 -2.98
N THR A 18 4.20 -9.95 -2.23
CA THR A 18 4.42 -10.47 -0.87
C THR A 18 4.85 -9.39 0.14
N TYR A 19 4.54 -8.12 -0.12
CA TYR A 19 4.77 -7.01 0.83
C TYR A 19 3.77 -7.00 1.99
N ILE A 20 2.59 -7.62 1.80
CA ILE A 20 1.55 -7.77 2.83
C ILE A 20 0.94 -9.17 2.81
N SER A 21 0.48 -9.63 3.96
CA SER A 21 -0.23 -10.90 4.14
C SER A 21 -1.75 -10.74 4.00
N ALA A 22 -2.47 -11.86 4.03
CA ALA A 22 -3.93 -11.84 4.10
C ALA A 22 -4.43 -11.29 5.44
N GLU A 23 -3.70 -11.53 6.53
CA GLU A 23 -4.01 -11.07 7.88
C GLU A 23 -3.94 -9.54 7.97
N ASP A 24 -2.94 -8.93 7.31
CA ASP A 24 -2.80 -7.46 7.22
C ASP A 24 -4.02 -6.82 6.53
N LEU A 25 -4.55 -7.48 5.49
CA LEU A 25 -5.75 -7.01 4.79
C LEU A 25 -7.00 -7.14 5.66
N GLU A 26 -7.10 -8.16 6.49
CA GLU A 26 -8.20 -8.29 7.46
C GLU A 26 -8.10 -7.24 8.58
N GLY A 27 -6.89 -6.97 9.08
CA GLY A 27 -6.62 -5.90 10.02
C GLY A 27 -7.01 -4.53 9.45
N ALA A 28 -6.63 -4.24 8.21
CA ALA A 28 -6.99 -3.01 7.52
C ALA A 28 -8.51 -2.82 7.39
N LYS A 29 -9.24 -3.88 7.01
CA LYS A 29 -10.70 -3.84 6.89
C LYS A 29 -11.39 -3.48 8.21
N LYS A 30 -10.92 -4.06 9.32
CA LYS A 30 -11.44 -3.75 10.66
C LYS A 30 -11.16 -2.30 11.01
N TYR A 31 -9.91 -1.86 10.87
CA TYR A 31 -9.50 -0.48 11.14
C TYR A 31 -10.33 0.55 10.36
N ILE A 32 -10.50 0.37 9.05
CA ILE A 32 -11.29 1.27 8.19
C ILE A 32 -12.76 1.31 8.64
N SER A 33 -13.29 0.18 9.12
CA SER A 33 -14.64 0.10 9.66
C SER A 33 -14.77 0.87 10.99
N ASP A 34 -13.74 0.83 11.84
CA ASP A 34 -13.71 1.49 13.16
C ASP A 34 -13.47 3.01 13.09
N VAL A 35 -12.62 3.50 12.17
CA VAL A 35 -12.28 4.93 12.06
C VAL A 35 -13.14 5.69 11.03
N GLY A 36 -14.02 4.97 10.34
CA GLY A 36 -14.82 5.48 9.22
C GLY A 36 -14.00 5.71 7.94
N ALA A 37 -14.68 5.99 6.83
CA ALA A 37 -14.11 6.13 5.48
C ALA A 37 -13.13 7.30 5.28
N THR A 38 -12.62 7.91 6.36
CA THR A 38 -11.63 8.99 6.33
C THR A 38 -10.21 8.49 6.13
N LYS A 39 -9.94 7.20 6.39
CA LYS A 39 -8.64 6.56 6.18
C LYS A 39 -8.77 5.35 5.25
N GLY A 40 -7.81 5.22 4.33
CA GLY A 40 -7.74 4.12 3.37
C GLY A 40 -6.87 2.97 3.86
N LEU A 41 -6.70 1.97 2.99
CA LEU A 41 -5.81 0.83 3.24
C LEU A 41 -4.37 1.30 3.44
N VAL A 42 -3.91 2.20 2.58
CA VAL A 42 -2.53 2.67 2.59
C VAL A 42 -2.19 3.39 3.88
N ASP A 43 -3.12 4.21 4.40
CA ASP A 43 -2.95 4.89 5.67
C ASP A 43 -2.77 3.89 6.81
N TYR A 44 -3.63 2.86 6.88
CA TYR A 44 -3.49 1.80 7.87
C TYR A 44 -2.13 1.10 7.79
N LEU A 45 -1.71 0.68 6.60
CA LEU A 45 -0.47 -0.07 6.43
C LEU A 45 0.76 0.77 6.81
N LEU A 46 0.73 2.07 6.55
CA LEU A 46 1.79 3.01 6.96
C LEU A 46 1.76 3.30 8.46
N GLU A 47 0.58 3.56 9.04
CA GLU A 47 0.42 3.88 10.46
C GLU A 47 0.79 2.70 11.36
N GLN A 48 0.45 1.48 10.95
CA GLN A 48 0.82 0.26 11.67
C GLN A 48 2.25 -0.22 11.37
N ASN A 49 3.01 0.51 10.54
CA ASN A 49 4.36 0.12 10.10
C ASN A 49 4.42 -1.27 9.42
N ILE A 50 3.30 -1.74 8.86
CA ILE A 50 3.25 -2.98 8.07
C ILE A 50 4.04 -2.78 6.77
N ILE A 51 3.90 -1.60 6.17
CA ILE A 51 4.77 -1.13 5.09
C ILE A 51 5.35 0.24 5.45
N ASN A 52 6.34 0.68 4.69
CA ASN A 52 6.84 2.05 4.73
C ASN A 52 6.78 2.68 3.33
N LYS A 53 7.03 3.99 3.25
CA LYS A 53 6.99 4.73 1.97
C LYS A 53 7.99 4.21 0.93
N TYR A 54 9.12 3.63 1.38
CA TYR A 54 10.10 3.02 0.48
C TYR A 54 9.53 1.77 -0.19
N LEU A 55 8.96 0.84 0.60
CA LEU A 55 8.35 -0.39 0.09
C LEU A 55 7.15 -0.09 -0.81
N LEU A 56 6.30 0.85 -0.41
CA LEU A 56 5.18 1.27 -1.24
C LEU A 56 5.66 1.84 -2.57
N GLY A 57 6.67 2.70 -2.56
CA GLY A 57 7.27 3.25 -3.77
C GLY A 57 7.89 2.18 -4.67
N GLN A 58 8.62 1.24 -4.08
CA GLN A 58 9.22 0.11 -4.79
C GLN A 58 8.16 -0.75 -5.47
N ALA A 59 7.12 -1.18 -4.75
CA ALA A 59 6.04 -2.00 -5.29
C ALA A 59 5.29 -1.32 -6.44
N LEU A 60 5.07 -0.01 -6.33
CA LEU A 60 4.48 0.77 -7.42
C LEU A 60 5.43 0.87 -8.62
N GLY A 61 6.73 1.08 -8.39
CA GLY A 61 7.75 1.06 -9.44
C GLY A 61 7.77 -0.27 -10.20
N GLU A 62 7.83 -1.38 -9.47
CA GLU A 62 7.78 -2.74 -10.02
C GLU A 62 6.50 -2.98 -10.82
N TYR A 63 5.33 -2.61 -10.29
CA TYR A 63 4.05 -2.72 -10.99
C TYR A 63 3.98 -1.90 -12.28
N PHE A 64 4.47 -0.67 -12.27
CA PHE A 64 4.46 0.21 -13.44
C PHE A 64 5.64 -0.03 -14.40
N GLY A 65 6.58 -0.91 -14.05
CA GLY A 65 7.79 -1.17 -14.82
C GLY A 65 8.73 0.04 -14.87
N VAL A 66 8.71 0.89 -13.83
CA VAL A 66 9.52 2.10 -13.73
C VAL A 66 10.45 2.03 -12.52
N LEU A 67 11.63 2.64 -12.62
CA LEU A 67 12.55 2.72 -11.50
C LEU A 67 11.97 3.64 -10.41
N TYR A 68 11.83 3.13 -9.19
CA TYR A 68 11.57 3.94 -8.01
C TYR A 68 12.89 4.46 -7.43
N ILE A 69 12.96 5.77 -7.14
CA ILE A 69 14.11 6.41 -6.49
C ILE A 69 13.63 7.07 -5.19
N ASN A 70 14.19 6.65 -4.06
CA ASN A 70 13.92 7.27 -2.77
C ASN A 70 14.80 8.52 -2.57
N LEU A 71 14.19 9.70 -2.70
CA LEU A 71 14.91 10.99 -2.57
C LEU A 71 15.40 11.30 -1.15
N SER A 72 14.90 10.60 -0.13
CA SER A 72 15.30 10.81 1.27
C SER A 72 16.59 10.08 1.65
N GLN A 73 17.11 9.19 0.79
CA GLN A 73 18.36 8.43 1.01
C GLN A 73 19.53 8.96 0.18
N LYS A 74 19.52 10.26 -0.13
CA LYS A 74 20.55 10.90 -0.95
C LYS A 74 21.86 11.11 -0.21
#